data_AF-A0A5C7A1F9-F1
#
_entry.id   AF-A0A5C7A1F9-F1
#
_cell.length_a   1.000
_cell.length_b   1.000
_cell.length_c   1.000
_cell.angle_alpha   90.00
_cell.angle_beta   90.00
_cell.angle_gamma   90.00
#
_symmetry.space_group_name_H-M   'P 1'
#
loop_
_entity.id
_entity.type
_entity.pdbx_description
1 polymer ?
#
loop_
_entity_poly.entity_id
_entity_poly.type
_entity_poly.pdbx_seq_one_letter_code
_entity_poly.pdbx_strand_id
1 'polypeptide(L)' 'GYCQSGQIMAAVALLRHRPQPSDADIDAAMSANLCRCGTYVRIHAAVKDAARSLA' A
#
# COMPACT_ATOMS: atom_id res chain seq x y z
N GLY A 1 -0.29 12.18 -9.79
CA GLY A 1 0.09 11.07 -8.91
C GLY A 1 1.34 11.35 -8.09
N TYR A 2 1.46 12.54 -7.47
CA TYR A 2 2.70 12.94 -6.79
C TYR A 2 3.14 11.96 -5.67
N CYS A 3 2.20 11.50 -4.84
CA CYS A 3 2.49 10.53 -3.78
C CYS A 3 2.62 9.07 -4.25
N GLN A 4 2.22 8.74 -5.49
CA GLN A 4 2.04 7.35 -5.92
C GLN A 4 3.35 6.56 -5.93
N SER A 5 4.48 7.18 -6.30
CA SER A 5 5.78 6.52 -6.26
C SER A 5 6.15 6.06 -4.85
N GLY A 6 5.94 6.91 -3.83
CA GLY A 6 6.18 6.55 -2.43
C GLY A 6 5.25 5.43 -1.95
N GLN A 7 3.97 5.50 -2.31
CA GLN A 7 2.98 4.46 -2.01
C GLN A 7 3.36 3.10 -2.63
N ILE A 8 3.80 3.09 -3.89
CA ILE A 8 4.25 1.88 -4.58
C ILE A 8 5.46 1.28 -3.89
N MET A 9 6.48 2.09 -3.57
CA MET A 9 7.69 1.58 -2.91
C MET A 9 7.40 1.03 -1.51
N ALA A 10 6.54 1.70 -0.74
CA ALA A 10 6.10 1.20 0.56
C ALA A 10 5.30 -0.11 0.43
N ALA A 11 4.43 -0.22 -0.59
CA ALA A 11 3.65 -1.43 -0.83
C ALA A 11 4.54 -2.60 -1.22
N VAL A 12 5.53 -2.37 -2.09
CA VAL A 12 6.54 -3.39 -2.46
C VAL A 12 7.34 -3.82 -1.23
N ALA A 13 7.78 -2.88 -0.40
CA ALA A 13 8.52 -3.20 0.82
C ALA A 13 7.67 -4.05 1.79
N LEU A 14 6.40 -3.68 1.99
CA LEU A 14 5.45 -4.43 2.82
C LEU A 14 5.27 -5.86 2.29
N LEU A 15 4.90 -6.00 1.01
CA LEU A 15 4.53 -7.30 0.43
C LEU A 15 5.71 -8.28 0.33
N ARG A 16 6.95 -7.79 0.24
CA ARG A 16 8.15 -8.65 0.30
C ARG A 16 8.36 -9.27 1.69
N HIS A 17 7.94 -8.59 2.75
CA HIS A 17 8.07 -9.09 4.13
C HIS A 17 6.80 -9.79 4.63
N ARG A 18 5.63 -9.36 4.13
CA ARG A 18 4.30 -9.83 4.52
C ARG A 18 3.45 -10.02 3.26
N PRO A 19 3.53 -11.18 2.59
CA PRO A 19 2.78 -11.44 1.35
C PRO A 19 1.25 -11.38 1.52
N GLN A 20 0.76 -11.65 2.73
CA GLN A 20 -0.65 -11.55 3.11
C GLN A 20 -0.81 -10.52 4.25
N PRO A 21 -0.74 -9.21 3.96
CA PRO A 21 -0.84 -8.18 5.00
C PRO A 21 -2.29 -8.01 5.48
N SER A 22 -2.45 -7.64 6.75
CA SER A 22 -3.72 -7.15 7.29
C SER A 22 -3.94 -5.67 6.95
N ASP A 23 -5.16 -5.16 7.14
CA ASP A 23 -5.48 -3.74 6.91
C ASP A 23 -4.63 -2.82 7.78
N ALA A 24 -4.40 -3.21 9.03
CA ALA A 24 -3.53 -2.47 9.95
C ALA A 24 -2.06 -2.44 9.48
N ASP A 25 -1.58 -3.52 8.84
CA ASP A 25 -0.23 -3.52 8.26
C ASP A 25 -0.12 -2.55 7.08
N ILE A 26 -1.16 -2.46 6.24
CA ILE A 26 -1.21 -1.53 5.11
C ILE A 26 -1.24 -0.09 5.64
N ASP A 27 -2.12 0.21 6.59
CA ASP A 27 -2.22 1.56 7.18
C ASP A 27 -0.91 2.01 7.82
N ALA A 28 -0.25 1.13 8.58
CA ALA A 28 1.05 1.40 9.18
C ALA A 28 2.11 1.69 8.10
N ALA A 29 2.18 0.87 7.04
CA ALA A 29 3.15 1.02 5.97
C ALA A 29 2.92 2.29 5.12
N MET A 30 1.67 2.74 4.97
CA MET A 30 1.32 3.91 4.17
C MET A 30 1.33 5.23 4.96
N SER A 31 1.43 5.18 6.30
CA SER A 31 1.32 6.35 7.20
C SER A 31 2.26 7.53 6.87
N ALA A 32 3.47 7.24 6.40
CA ALA A 32 4.45 8.25 6.00
C ALA A 32 4.22 8.83 4.58
N ASN A 33 3.35 8.21 3.77
CA ASN A 33 3.09 8.62 2.40
C ASN A 33 1.82 9.49 2.32
N LEU A 34 1.98 10.81 2.45
CA LEU A 34 0.84 11.73 2.44
C LEU A 34 0.17 11.84 1.07
N CYS A 35 -1.14 11.57 1.01
CA CYS A 35 -1.97 11.71 -0.19
C CYS A 35 -2.87 12.95 -0.10
N ARG A 36 -2.62 13.97 -0.93
CA ARG A 36 -3.47 15.16 -1.01
C ARG A 36 -4.69 15.01 -1.93
N CYS A 37 -4.69 14.01 -2.79
CA CYS A 37 -5.83 13.71 -3.67
C CYS A 37 -6.96 12.97 -2.92
N GLY A 38 -6.75 12.54 -1.67
CA GLY A 38 -7.76 11.85 -0.87
C GLY A 38 -8.06 10.41 -1.28
N THR A 39 -7.12 9.72 -1.95
CA THR A 39 -7.37 8.41 -2.56
C THR A 39 -6.85 7.22 -1.76
N TYR A 40 -6.63 7.34 -0.45
CA TYR A 40 -6.08 6.26 0.39
C TYR A 40 -6.88 4.96 0.30
N VAL A 41 -8.20 5.01 0.27
CA VAL A 41 -9.06 3.82 0.13
C VAL A 41 -8.74 3.04 -1.14
N ARG A 42 -8.48 3.73 -2.25
CA ARG A 42 -8.10 3.10 -3.52
C ARG A 42 -6.68 2.53 -3.48
N ILE A 43 -5.76 3.20 -2.80
CA ILE A 43 -4.38 2.72 -2.61
C ILE A 43 -4.41 1.43 -1.77
N HIS A 44 -5.16 1.44 -0.66
CA HIS A 44 -5.33 0.28 0.21
C HIS A 44 -5.92 -0.92 -0.55
N ALA A 45 -6.97 -0.71 -1.34
CA ALA A 45 -7.52 -1.75 -2.21
C ALA A 45 -6.48 -2.29 -3.20
N ALA A 46 -5.69 -1.41 -3.84
CA ALA A 46 -4.65 -1.83 -4.77
C ALA A 46 -3.54 -2.68 -4.11
N VAL A 47 -3.18 -2.40 -2.86
CA VAL A 47 -2.20 -3.23 -2.10
C VAL A 47 -2.78 -4.62 -1.83
N LYS A 48 -4.05 -4.72 -1.43
CA LYS A 48 -4.73 -6.01 -1.26
C LYS A 48 -4.82 -6.79 -2.56
N ASP A 49 -5.07 -6.11 -3.68
CA ASP A 49 -5.14 -6.73 -4.99
C ASP A 49 -3.77 -7.28 -5.40
N ALA A 50 -2.72 -6.48 -5.22
CA ALA A 50 -1.34 -6.92 -5.47
C ALA A 50 -0.94 -8.12 -4.60
N ALA A 51 -1.32 -8.14 -3.31
CA ALA A 51 -1.10 -9.28 -2.42
C ALA A 51 -1.72 -10.58 -2.96
N ARG A 52 -2.96 -10.50 -3.50
CA ARG A 52 -3.63 -11.66 -4.11
C ARG A 52 -2.96 -12.11 -5.41
N SER A 53 -2.40 -11.20 -6.19
CA SER A 53 -1.71 -11.53 -7.46
C SER A 53 -0.30 -12.10 -7.26
N LEU A 54 0.30 -11.94 -6.08
CA LEU A 54 1.62 -12.49 -5.74
C LEU A 54 1.57 -13.86 -5.05
N ALA A 55 0.36 -14.32 -4.69
CA ALA A 55 0.12 -15.59 -4.00
C ALA A 55 0.21 -16.81 -4.93
#